data_AF-A0AAV3XSG8-F1
#
_entry.id   AF-A0AAV3XSG8-F1
#
_cell.length_a   1.000
_cell.length_b   1.000
_cell.length_c   1.000
_cell.angle_alpha   90.00
_cell.angle_beta   90.00
_cell.angle_gamma   90.00
#
_symmetry.space_group_name_H-M   'P 1'
#
loop_
_entity.id
_entity.type
_entity.pdbx_description
1 polymer ?
#
loop_
_entity_poly.entity_id
_entity_poly.type
_entity_poly.pdbx_seq_one_letter_code
_entity_poly.pdbx_strand_id
1 'polypeptide(L)'
;MSKIIYDVIQRFEVENGVPRLVSTNIQVIQGGEDLLSLATNLLDQMGFYEKYEEKRTSQYIGYRFKKYGQVSRSYQLVLSQRKESLFVSITLPVIDPYLLRLGRHIDETRSFWVRPSQIDTFLNISNEYKNSFGSKKQDFPSPSGDFIFSFLYPELAVAYVMGHRKKDETNAYYKDYEDYIARLSKSDCCLEARQDKLFPYTLQVCLNSREVLEEFIPKFAKILIEEE
;
A
#
# COMPACT_ATOMS: atom_id res chain seq x y z
N MET A 1 1.73 -29.73 12.90
CA MET A 1 2.68 -29.21 11.89
C MET A 1 1.89 -28.98 10.61
N SER A 2 1.79 -27.73 10.16
CA SER A 2 1.12 -27.41 8.89
C SER A 2 1.95 -27.95 7.72
N LYS A 3 1.28 -28.52 6.72
CA LYS A 3 1.91 -29.04 5.50
C LYS A 3 2.26 -27.86 4.60
N ILE A 4 3.52 -27.76 4.16
CA ILE A 4 3.96 -26.79 3.15
C ILE A 4 4.06 -27.52 1.80
N ILE A 5 3.46 -26.96 0.77
CA ILE A 5 3.45 -27.46 -0.61
C ILE A 5 4.08 -26.39 -1.48
N TYR A 6 5.06 -26.79 -2.29
CA TYR A 6 5.72 -25.92 -3.26
C TYR A 6 5.41 -26.39 -4.69
N ASP A 7 5.23 -25.44 -5.60
CA ASP A 7 5.43 -25.64 -7.03
C ASP A 7 6.90 -25.41 -7.35
N VAL A 8 7.48 -26.29 -8.16
CA VAL A 8 8.87 -26.16 -8.58
C VAL A 8 8.92 -26.24 -10.09
N ILE A 9 9.14 -25.09 -10.71
CA ILE A 9 9.34 -24.98 -12.16
C ILE A 9 10.84 -24.88 -12.43
N GLN A 10 11.41 -25.97 -12.94
CA GLN A 10 12.79 -26.00 -13.41
C GLN A 10 12.81 -25.89 -14.93
N ARG A 11 13.68 -25.03 -15.44
CA ARG A 11 13.98 -24.92 -16.87
C ARG A 11 15.38 -25.45 -17.10
N PHE A 12 15.50 -26.34 -18.06
CA PHE A 12 16.76 -26.89 -18.52
C PHE A 12 16.98 -26.46 -19.97
N GLU A 13 18.20 -26.05 -20.27
CA GLU A 13 18.69 -25.86 -21.62
C GLU A 13 19.57 -27.06 -21.97
N VAL A 14 19.42 -27.62 -23.17
CA VAL A 14 20.21 -28.78 -23.59
C VAL A 14 21.21 -28.34 -24.65
N GLU A 15 22.48 -28.33 -24.28
CA GLU A 15 23.59 -28.04 -25.20
C GLU A 15 24.41 -29.31 -25.42
N ASN A 16 24.60 -29.72 -26.67
CA ASN A 16 25.38 -30.92 -27.05
C ASN A 16 24.94 -32.21 -26.32
N GLY A 17 23.63 -32.36 -26.08
CA GLY A 17 23.07 -33.52 -25.37
C GLY A 17 23.24 -33.49 -23.85
N VAL A 18 23.81 -32.42 -23.29
CA VAL A 18 23.97 -32.25 -21.84
C VAL A 18 22.93 -31.25 -21.33
N PRO A 19 21.98 -31.67 -20.46
CA PRO A 19 21.03 -30.75 -19.85
C PRO A 19 21.72 -29.88 -18.79
N ARG A 20 21.52 -28.57 -18.89
CA ARG A 20 21.99 -27.55 -17.96
C ARG A 20 20.80 -26.84 -17.33
N LEU A 21 20.73 -26.84 -16.00
CA LEU A 21 19.69 -26.10 -15.28
C LEU A 21 19.93 -24.60 -15.46
N VAL A 22 19.00 -23.91 -16.13
CA VAL A 22 19.09 -22.47 -16.41
C VAL A 22 18.27 -21.64 -15.42
N SER A 23 17.19 -22.19 -14.88
CA SER A 23 16.42 -21.50 -13.83
C SER A 23 15.64 -22.48 -12.99
N THR A 24 15.55 -22.20 -11.68
CA THR A 24 14.57 -22.81 -10.79
C THR A 24 13.68 -21.71 -10.26
N ASN A 25 12.37 -21.88 -10.39
CA ASN A 25 11.38 -21.03 -9.74
C ASN A 25 10.63 -21.90 -8.72
N ILE A 26 10.71 -21.51 -7.45
CA ILE A 26 10.05 -22.19 -6.34
C ILE A 26 8.93 -21.26 -5.89
N GLN A 27 7.71 -21.77 -5.90
CA GLN A 27 6.54 -21.06 -5.45
C GLN A 27 5.89 -21.84 -4.32
N VAL A 28 5.56 -21.17 -3.22
CA VAL A 28 4.71 -21.77 -2.19
C VAL A 28 3.28 -21.82 -2.74
N ILE A 29 2.67 -23.02 -2.79
CA ILE A 29 1.28 -23.23 -3.20
C ILE A 29 0.35 -23.30 -1.99
N GLN A 30 0.77 -23.94 -0.90
CA GLN A 30 -0.09 -24.15 0.25
C GLN A 30 0.75 -24.30 1.52
N GLY A 31 0.41 -23.53 2.56
CA GLY A 31 1.20 -23.48 3.79
C GLY A 31 2.53 -22.78 3.58
N GLY A 32 3.05 -22.11 4.60
CA GLY A 32 4.20 -21.22 4.48
C GLY A 32 3.89 -19.90 5.17
N GLU A 33 4.85 -19.38 5.91
CA GLU A 33 4.73 -18.13 6.66
C GLU A 33 5.16 -16.91 5.81
N ASP A 34 5.17 -17.03 4.47
CA ASP A 34 5.51 -15.90 3.62
C ASP A 34 4.32 -14.93 3.47
N LEU A 35 4.64 -13.65 3.28
CA LEU A 35 3.65 -12.59 3.23
C LEU A 35 2.69 -12.75 2.04
N LEU A 36 3.16 -13.33 0.93
CA LEU A 36 2.31 -13.59 -0.24
C LEU A 36 1.22 -14.63 0.08
N SER A 37 1.58 -15.77 0.67
CA SER A 37 0.62 -16.81 1.03
C SER A 37 -0.39 -16.31 2.06
N LEU A 38 0.09 -15.53 3.04
CA LEU A 38 -0.79 -14.89 4.02
C LEU A 38 -1.77 -13.92 3.34
N ALA A 39 -1.30 -13.07 2.42
CA ALA A 39 -2.15 -12.16 1.68
C ALA A 39 -3.23 -12.90 0.88
N THR A 40 -2.85 -13.95 0.15
CA THR A 40 -3.81 -14.74 -0.65
C THR A 40 -4.84 -15.45 0.21
N ASN A 41 -4.45 -15.92 1.41
CA ASN A 41 -5.35 -16.55 2.36
C ASN A 41 -6.34 -15.54 2.97
N LEU A 42 -5.87 -14.34 3.32
CA LEU A 42 -6.73 -13.25 3.80
C LEU A 42 -7.77 -12.87 2.75
N LEU A 43 -7.37 -12.75 1.49
CA LEU A 43 -8.30 -12.49 0.38
C LEU A 43 -9.35 -13.61 0.22
N ASP A 44 -8.94 -14.87 0.36
CA ASP A 44 -9.84 -16.03 0.24
C ASP A 44 -10.90 -16.03 1.35
N GLN A 45 -10.47 -15.83 2.60
CA GLN A 45 -11.36 -15.76 3.77
C GLN A 45 -12.40 -14.64 3.67
N MET A 46 -12.13 -13.61 2.88
CA MET A 46 -13.03 -12.49 2.64
C MET A 46 -13.98 -12.71 1.45
N GLY A 47 -13.91 -13.85 0.77
CA GLY A 47 -14.70 -14.11 -0.44
C GLY A 47 -14.27 -13.28 -1.65
N PHE A 48 -13.03 -12.75 -1.66
CA PHE A 48 -12.56 -11.85 -2.71
C PHE A 48 -12.63 -12.48 -4.10
N TYR A 49 -12.37 -13.79 -4.19
CA TYR A 49 -12.43 -14.56 -5.43
C TYR A 49 -13.85 -14.70 -6.02
N GLU A 50 -14.92 -14.37 -5.30
CA GLU A 50 -16.26 -14.37 -5.86
C GLU A 50 -16.43 -13.26 -6.90
N LYS A 51 -15.89 -12.06 -6.61
CA LYS A 51 -15.97 -10.87 -7.47
C LYS A 51 -14.78 -10.71 -8.41
N TYR A 52 -13.63 -11.27 -8.07
CA TYR A 52 -12.38 -11.05 -8.79
C TYR A 52 -11.83 -12.31 -9.45
N GLU A 53 -11.31 -12.17 -10.68
CA GLU A 53 -10.53 -13.19 -11.38
C GLU A 53 -9.04 -13.00 -11.05
N GLU A 54 -8.39 -14.06 -10.57
CA GLU A 54 -6.94 -14.10 -10.40
C GLU A 54 -6.24 -14.37 -11.73
N LYS A 55 -5.19 -13.60 -12.02
CA LYS A 55 -4.19 -13.90 -13.06
C LYS A 55 -2.81 -13.93 -12.42
N ARG A 56 -2.22 -15.11 -12.37
CA ARG A 56 -0.88 -15.35 -11.85
C ARG A 56 0.15 -15.34 -12.97
N THR A 57 1.25 -14.64 -12.74
CA THR A 57 2.45 -14.63 -13.60
C THR A 57 3.66 -15.04 -12.78
N SER A 58 4.83 -15.12 -13.41
CA SER A 58 6.10 -15.37 -12.70
C SER A 58 6.54 -14.21 -11.79
N GLN A 59 5.96 -13.01 -11.95
CA GLN A 59 6.39 -11.79 -11.26
C GLN A 59 5.37 -11.26 -10.27
N TYR A 60 4.09 -11.55 -10.48
CA TYR A 60 2.99 -11.01 -9.68
C TYR A 60 1.72 -11.85 -9.80
N ILE A 61 0.81 -11.66 -8.85
CA ILE A 61 -0.57 -12.12 -8.88
C ILE A 61 -1.46 -10.87 -9.02
N GLY A 62 -2.23 -10.78 -10.09
CA GLY A 62 -3.14 -9.67 -10.35
C GLY A 62 -4.59 -10.10 -10.24
N TYR A 63 -5.42 -9.23 -9.67
CA TYR A 63 -6.85 -9.45 -9.49
C TYR A 63 -7.65 -8.40 -10.26
N ARG A 64 -8.61 -8.84 -11.07
CA ARG A 64 -9.44 -7.97 -11.92
C ARG A 64 -10.91 -8.39 -11.84
N PHE A 65 -11.83 -7.45 -11.91
CA PHE A 65 -13.27 -7.74 -11.78
C PHE A 65 -13.77 -8.79 -12.78
N LYS A 66 -14.58 -9.73 -12.28
CA LYS A 66 -15.43 -10.63 -13.07
C LYS A 66 -16.70 -9.87 -13.48
N LYS A 67 -16.69 -9.11 -14.57
CA LYS A 67 -17.96 -8.63 -15.15
C LYS A 67 -18.62 -9.77 -15.92
N TYR A 68 -19.95 -9.88 -15.87
CA TYR A 68 -20.75 -10.87 -16.60
C TYR A 68 -20.30 -10.97 -18.08
N GLY A 69 -19.46 -11.97 -18.39
CA GLY A 69 -18.95 -12.24 -19.73
C GLY A 69 -17.77 -11.39 -20.24
N GLN A 70 -17.33 -10.34 -19.53
CA GLN A 70 -16.17 -9.54 -19.91
C GLN A 70 -15.27 -9.24 -18.72
N VAL A 71 -13.98 -9.53 -18.86
CA VAL A 71 -13.03 -9.23 -17.80
C VAL A 71 -12.47 -7.83 -17.98
N SER A 72 -12.46 -7.02 -16.90
CA SER A 72 -11.79 -5.71 -16.92
C SER A 72 -10.34 -5.88 -17.37
N ARG A 73 -9.85 -4.96 -18.21
CA ARG A 73 -8.45 -4.99 -18.66
C ARG A 73 -7.48 -4.61 -17.53
N SER A 74 -7.92 -3.81 -16.57
CA SER A 74 -7.09 -3.31 -15.47
C SER A 74 -7.25 -4.15 -14.20
N TYR A 75 -6.11 -4.53 -13.61
CA TYR A 75 -6.06 -5.08 -12.27
C TYR A 75 -6.47 -4.04 -11.23
N GLN A 76 -7.28 -4.43 -10.25
CA GLN A 76 -7.63 -3.58 -9.11
C GLN A 76 -6.67 -3.77 -7.93
N LEU A 77 -6.15 -4.98 -7.79
CA LEU A 77 -5.16 -5.35 -6.79
C LEU A 77 -4.06 -6.18 -7.47
N VAL A 78 -2.80 -5.90 -7.14
CA VAL A 78 -1.65 -6.69 -7.58
C VAL A 78 -0.74 -6.99 -6.39
N LEU A 79 -0.36 -8.24 -6.25
CA LEU A 79 0.58 -8.72 -5.24
C LEU A 79 1.88 -9.18 -5.93
N SER A 80 3.03 -8.69 -5.49
CA SER A 80 4.34 -9.09 -6.03
C SER A 80 5.33 -9.29 -4.90
N GLN A 81 5.75 -10.53 -4.67
CA GLN A 81 6.82 -10.84 -3.71
C GLN A 81 8.17 -10.52 -4.34
N ARG A 82 9.01 -9.73 -3.65
CA ARG A 82 10.40 -9.47 -4.07
C ARG A 82 11.31 -9.57 -2.84
N LYS A 83 12.17 -10.58 -2.82
CA LYS A 83 12.94 -10.97 -1.62
C LYS A 83 11.97 -11.23 -0.46
N GLU A 84 12.21 -10.67 0.71
CA GLU A 84 11.37 -10.80 1.91
C GLU A 84 10.15 -9.87 1.92
N SER A 85 10.05 -8.95 0.97
CA SER A 85 9.03 -7.92 0.93
C SER A 85 7.88 -8.29 0.01
N LEU A 86 6.65 -8.02 0.46
CA LEU A 86 5.46 -8.05 -0.38
C LEU A 86 5.14 -6.64 -0.88
N PHE A 87 5.11 -6.47 -2.20
CA PHE A 87 4.64 -5.26 -2.82
C PHE A 87 3.15 -5.42 -3.14
N VAL A 88 2.34 -4.46 -2.69
CA VAL A 88 0.89 -4.47 -2.91
C VAL A 88 0.52 -3.21 -3.67
N SER A 89 -0.03 -3.37 -4.86
CA SER A 89 -0.45 -2.28 -5.72
C SER A 89 -1.96 -2.23 -5.83
N ILE A 90 -2.55 -1.07 -5.54
CA ILE A 90 -4.01 -0.84 -5.53
C ILE A 90 -4.32 0.33 -6.46
N THR A 91 -5.43 0.25 -7.18
CA THR A 91 -5.90 1.31 -8.09
C THR A 91 -6.08 2.64 -7.37
N LEU A 92 -5.69 3.72 -8.06
CA LEU A 92 -5.71 5.08 -7.52
C LEU A 92 -7.07 5.48 -6.89
N PRO A 93 -8.24 5.26 -7.53
CA PRO A 93 -9.53 5.65 -6.93
C PRO A 93 -9.79 5.02 -5.56
N VAL A 94 -9.29 3.80 -5.35
CA VAL A 94 -9.50 3.02 -4.13
C VAL A 94 -8.55 3.46 -3.02
N ILE A 95 -7.26 3.61 -3.32
CA ILE A 95 -6.26 3.87 -2.28
C ILE A 95 -6.11 5.36 -1.95
N ASP A 96 -6.29 6.24 -2.94
CA ASP A 96 -5.97 7.67 -2.79
C ASP A 96 -6.73 8.40 -1.66
N PRO A 97 -8.04 8.15 -1.43
CA PRO A 97 -8.77 8.77 -0.33
C PRO A 97 -8.20 8.45 1.07
N TYR A 98 -7.39 7.40 1.17
CA TYR A 98 -6.86 6.86 2.43
C TYR A 98 -5.38 7.25 2.66
N LEU A 99 -4.84 8.16 1.85
CA LEU A 99 -3.44 8.57 1.92
C LEU A 99 -3.26 9.99 2.46
N LEU A 100 -2.37 10.11 3.44
CA LEU A 100 -1.78 11.38 3.85
C LEU A 100 -0.77 11.83 2.80
N ARG A 101 -1.01 12.98 2.16
CA ARG A 101 -0.09 13.58 1.20
C ARG A 101 0.75 14.67 1.86
N LEU A 102 2.08 14.54 1.79
CA LEU A 102 3.07 15.48 2.35
C LEU A 102 4.01 15.92 1.23
N GLY A 103 4.22 17.23 1.02
CA GLY A 103 5.14 17.71 0.00
C GLY A 103 5.34 19.21 0.00
N ARG A 104 6.42 19.65 -0.64
CA ARG A 104 6.83 21.06 -0.78
C ARG A 104 6.17 21.75 -1.97
N HIS A 105 5.97 20.99 -3.06
CA HIS A 105 5.34 21.39 -4.32
C HIS A 105 4.45 20.25 -4.86
N ILE A 106 3.54 20.56 -5.79
CA ILE A 106 2.61 19.59 -6.41
C ILE A 106 3.36 18.38 -6.99
N ASP A 107 4.58 18.59 -7.46
CA ASP A 107 5.39 17.56 -8.13
C ASP A 107 6.26 16.72 -7.17
N GLU A 108 6.32 17.07 -5.87
CA GLU A 108 7.16 16.41 -4.85
C GLU A 108 6.33 15.86 -3.68
N THR A 109 5.04 15.60 -3.89
CA THR A 109 4.20 15.01 -2.84
C THR A 109 4.50 13.54 -2.63
N ARG A 110 4.83 13.18 -1.40
CA ARG A 110 4.93 11.79 -0.92
C ARG A 110 3.61 11.41 -0.24
N SER A 111 3.16 10.19 -0.50
CA SER A 111 1.90 9.68 0.02
C SER A 111 2.16 8.60 1.07
N PHE A 112 1.43 8.67 2.17
CA PHE A 112 1.56 7.75 3.30
C PHE A 112 0.21 7.19 3.70
N TRP A 113 0.11 5.88 3.85
CA TRP A 113 -0.97 5.26 4.58
C TRP A 113 -0.59 5.18 6.05
N VAL A 114 -1.32 5.89 6.93
CA VAL A 114 -1.11 5.81 8.37
C VAL A 114 -1.74 4.52 8.88
N ARG A 115 -1.06 3.78 9.73
CA ARG A 115 -1.62 2.54 10.29
C ARG A 115 -2.59 2.87 11.42
N PRO A 116 -3.88 2.46 11.33
CA PRO A 116 -4.82 2.60 12.42
C PRO A 116 -4.29 2.11 13.78
N SER A 117 -3.64 0.95 13.80
CA SER A 117 -3.06 0.33 15.00
C SER A 117 -1.88 1.09 15.62
N GLN A 118 -1.31 2.06 14.88
CA GLN A 118 -0.16 2.87 15.30
C GLN A 118 -0.48 4.37 15.29
N ILE A 119 -1.77 4.72 15.38
CA ILE A 119 -2.21 6.11 15.33
C ILE A 119 -1.57 6.96 16.43
N ASP A 120 -1.43 6.44 17.65
CA ASP A 120 -0.81 7.17 18.77
C ASP A 120 0.67 7.49 18.48
N THR A 121 1.40 6.53 17.92
CA THR A 121 2.79 6.72 17.47
C THR A 121 2.88 7.81 16.41
N PHE A 122 1.98 7.79 15.42
CA PHE A 122 1.89 8.82 14.39
C PHE A 122 1.61 10.21 15.01
N LEU A 123 0.67 10.29 15.94
CA LEU A 123 0.31 11.54 16.63
C LEU A 123 1.46 12.06 17.48
N ASN A 124 2.21 11.18 18.16
CA ASN A 124 3.37 11.55 18.95
C ASN A 124 4.48 12.13 18.07
N ILE A 125 4.82 11.49 16.95
CA ILE A 125 5.81 12.02 15.99
C ILE A 125 5.37 13.39 15.46
N SER A 126 4.08 13.51 15.12
CA SER A 126 3.49 14.77 14.64
C SER A 126 3.54 15.88 15.69
N ASN A 127 3.26 15.56 16.94
CA ASN A 127 3.32 16.49 18.06
C ASN A 127 4.75 16.91 18.41
N GLU A 128 5.70 15.98 18.39
CA GLU A 128 7.12 16.28 18.62
C GLU A 128 7.69 17.20 17.54
N TYR A 129 7.37 16.92 16.27
CA TYR A 129 7.74 17.82 15.19
C TYR A 129 7.12 19.20 15.39
N LYS A 130 5.82 19.29 15.70
CA LYS A 130 5.13 20.55 16.00
C LYS A 130 5.78 21.33 17.15
N ASN A 131 6.16 20.65 18.23
CA ASN A 131 6.79 21.26 19.41
C ASN A 131 8.21 21.77 19.11
N SER A 132 8.93 21.11 18.19
CA SER A 132 10.29 21.49 17.78
C SER A 132 10.35 22.86 17.09
N PHE A 133 9.21 23.41 16.63
CA PHE A 133 9.17 24.73 15.97
C PHE A 133 8.66 25.89 16.84
N GLY A 134 8.42 25.65 18.13
CA GLY A 134 7.96 26.67 19.06
C GLY A 134 6.56 27.24 18.72
N SER A 135 6.05 28.11 19.56
CA SER A 135 4.68 28.68 19.56
C SER A 135 4.23 29.47 18.31
N LYS A 136 4.90 29.36 17.16
CA LYS A 136 4.39 29.80 15.85
C LYS A 136 3.35 28.77 15.34
N LYS A 137 2.21 28.75 16.03
CA LYS A 137 1.12 27.76 15.97
C LYS A 137 0.27 27.75 14.69
N GLN A 138 0.53 28.57 13.67
CA GLN A 138 -0.50 28.87 12.66
C GLN A 138 -0.46 28.04 11.37
N ASP A 139 0.64 27.36 11.02
CA ASP A 139 0.75 26.74 9.69
C ASP A 139 1.06 25.24 9.71
N PHE A 140 1.12 24.60 10.89
CA PHE A 140 1.18 23.14 10.94
C PHE A 140 -0.24 22.58 10.98
N PRO A 141 -0.65 21.75 10.00
CA PRO A 141 -1.92 21.06 10.09
C PRO A 141 -1.84 20.17 11.34
N SER A 142 -2.50 20.60 12.41
CA SER A 142 -2.80 19.68 13.48
C SER A 142 -3.62 18.57 12.82
N PRO A 143 -3.29 17.29 12.99
CA PRO A 143 -4.30 16.27 12.82
C PRO A 143 -5.37 16.61 13.89
N SER A 144 -6.35 17.43 13.51
CA SER A 144 -7.50 17.70 14.34
C SER A 144 -8.22 16.37 14.54
N GLY A 145 -9.08 16.28 15.55
CA GLY A 145 -9.96 15.13 15.72
C GLY A 145 -10.64 14.75 14.41
N ASP A 146 -10.96 15.73 13.56
CA ASP A 146 -11.56 15.53 12.24
C ASP A 146 -10.66 14.86 11.21
N PHE A 147 -9.33 15.08 11.22
CA PHE A 147 -8.40 14.34 10.34
C PHE A 147 -8.35 12.87 10.74
N ILE A 148 -8.23 12.59 12.04
CA ILE A 148 -8.22 11.23 12.58
C ILE A 148 -9.59 10.56 12.33
N PHE A 149 -10.69 11.30 12.49
CA PHE A 149 -12.05 10.83 12.22
C PHE A 149 -12.25 10.52 10.73
N SER A 150 -11.74 11.39 9.83
CA SER A 150 -11.79 11.16 8.39
C SER A 150 -10.92 9.97 7.95
N PHE A 151 -9.83 9.73 8.67
CA PHE A 151 -8.88 8.66 8.39
C PHE A 151 -9.39 7.30 8.89
N LEU A 152 -10.02 7.27 10.07
CA LEU A 152 -10.60 6.07 10.67
C LEU A 152 -11.98 5.72 10.07
N TYR A 153 -12.74 6.72 9.63
CA TYR A 153 -14.09 6.61 9.05
C TYR A 153 -14.23 7.39 7.72
N PRO A 154 -13.50 6.98 6.66
CA PRO A 154 -13.49 7.68 5.37
C PRO A 154 -14.85 7.72 4.67
N GLU A 155 -15.71 6.73 4.92
CA GLU A 155 -17.12 6.73 4.48
C GLU A 155 -17.97 7.88 5.07
N LEU A 156 -17.50 8.55 6.12
CA LEU A 156 -18.14 9.72 6.75
C LEU A 156 -17.36 11.02 6.50
N ALA A 157 -16.26 10.94 5.75
CA ALA A 157 -15.30 12.01 5.61
C ALA A 157 -15.53 12.86 4.35
N VAL A 158 -15.80 14.15 4.53
CA VAL A 158 -15.66 15.13 3.46
C VAL A 158 -14.17 15.27 3.15
N ALA A 159 -13.75 14.87 1.95
CA ALA A 159 -12.36 14.88 1.49
C ALA A 159 -11.62 16.17 1.87
N TYR A 160 -10.63 16.04 2.78
CA TYR A 160 -9.73 17.14 3.09
C TYR A 160 -8.51 17.07 2.17
N VAL A 161 -8.56 17.85 1.10
CA VAL A 161 -7.35 18.15 0.32
C VAL A 161 -6.50 19.10 1.15
N MET A 162 -5.35 18.63 1.63
CA MET A 162 -4.29 19.52 2.11
C MET A 162 -3.77 20.33 0.92
N GLY A 163 -4.44 21.44 0.60
CA GLY A 163 -4.02 22.27 -0.53
C GLY A 163 -5.06 23.22 -1.13
N HIS A 164 -5.84 23.95 -0.35
CA HIS A 164 -6.47 25.17 -0.84
C HIS A 164 -6.45 26.28 0.22
N ARG A 165 -5.26 26.88 0.45
CA ARG A 165 -5.22 28.28 0.88
C ARG A 165 -5.47 29.13 -0.36
N LYS A 166 -6.42 30.05 -0.25
CA LYS A 166 -6.74 31.06 -1.24
C LYS A 166 -5.45 31.72 -1.75
N LYS A 167 -5.37 31.96 -3.06
CA LYS A 167 -4.50 32.99 -3.63
C LYS A 167 -4.64 34.23 -2.76
N ASP A 168 -3.52 34.88 -2.48
CA ASP A 168 -3.39 36.03 -1.57
C ASP A 168 -3.05 35.58 -0.15
N GLU A 169 -1.77 35.23 0.05
CA GLU A 169 -0.90 36.07 0.87
C GLU A 169 0.55 35.54 0.83
N THR A 170 1.43 36.46 0.46
CA THR A 170 2.88 36.35 0.36
C THR A 170 3.55 35.97 1.68
N ASN A 171 4.56 35.10 1.57
CA ASN A 171 5.70 34.95 2.49
C ASN A 171 5.40 34.54 3.95
N ALA A 172 5.37 33.23 4.23
CA ALA A 172 5.78 32.71 5.53
C ALA A 172 6.13 31.21 5.48
N TYR A 173 7.43 30.90 5.63
CA TYR A 173 7.97 29.64 6.15
C TYR A 173 7.61 28.31 5.44
N TYR A 174 8.18 28.10 4.26
CA TYR A 174 8.45 26.74 3.76
C TYR A 174 9.54 26.10 4.64
N LYS A 175 9.14 25.53 5.77
CA LYS A 175 10.03 24.76 6.64
C LYS A 175 10.18 23.34 6.10
N ASP A 176 11.39 22.85 6.26
CA ASP A 176 11.91 21.59 5.77
C ASP A 176 11.15 20.38 6.38
N TYR A 177 10.10 19.92 5.70
CA TYR A 177 9.37 18.71 6.07
C TYR A 177 10.21 17.44 5.93
N GLU A 178 11.43 17.51 5.39
CA GLU A 178 12.27 16.33 5.18
C GLU A 178 12.59 15.61 6.49
N ASP A 179 12.79 16.32 7.61
CA ASP A 179 12.98 15.67 8.91
C ASP A 179 11.73 14.91 9.35
N TYR A 180 10.54 15.53 9.24
CA TYR A 180 9.27 14.88 9.56
C TYR A 180 9.00 13.67 8.67
N ILE A 181 9.18 13.84 7.35
CA ILE A 181 9.01 12.80 6.35
C ILE A 181 9.99 11.66 6.60
N ALA A 182 11.25 11.95 6.93
CA ALA A 182 12.25 10.95 7.25
C ALA A 182 11.90 10.19 8.53
N ARG A 183 11.35 10.86 9.55
CA ARG A 183 10.87 10.23 10.78
C ARG A 183 9.66 9.33 10.53
N LEU A 184 8.68 9.77 9.75
CA LEU A 184 7.53 8.96 9.35
C LEU A 184 7.96 7.75 8.51
N SER A 185 8.85 7.95 7.53
CA SER A 185 9.34 6.87 6.64
C SER A 185 10.15 5.79 7.37
N LYS A 186 10.73 6.13 8.52
CA LYS A 186 11.47 5.21 9.39
C LYS A 186 10.62 4.59 10.49
N SER A 187 9.40 5.09 10.69
CA SER A 187 8.49 4.61 11.72
C SER A 187 7.58 3.52 11.17
N ASP A 188 7.28 2.52 11.99
CA ASP A 188 6.30 1.49 11.66
C ASP A 188 4.85 2.01 11.70
N CYS A 189 4.64 3.32 11.95
CA CYS A 189 3.30 3.92 11.99
C CYS A 189 2.74 4.27 10.61
N CYS A 190 3.55 4.27 9.55
CA CYS A 190 3.13 4.65 8.22
C CYS A 190 3.74 3.75 7.15
N LEU A 191 3.02 3.57 6.05
CA LEU A 191 3.53 2.97 4.83
C LEU A 191 3.60 4.02 3.75
N GLU A 192 4.77 4.18 3.15
CA GLU A 192 4.90 5.03 1.98
C GLU A 192 4.28 4.35 0.75
N ALA A 193 3.36 5.04 0.10
CA ALA A 193 2.75 4.64 -1.16
C ALA A 193 3.43 5.39 -2.31
N ARG A 194 3.91 4.65 -3.31
CA ARG A 194 4.59 5.20 -4.49
C ARG A 194 3.92 4.74 -5.76
N GLN A 195 4.06 5.49 -6.84
CA GLN A 195 3.52 5.05 -8.13
C GLN A 195 4.17 3.73 -8.58
N ASP A 196 3.35 2.76 -8.98
CA ASP A 196 3.85 1.52 -9.53
C ASP A 196 4.35 1.75 -10.97
N LYS A 197 5.58 1.32 -11.25
CA LYS A 197 6.18 1.44 -12.59
C LYS A 197 5.55 0.53 -13.63
N LEU A 198 5.09 -0.66 -13.21
CA LEU A 198 4.49 -1.66 -14.09
C LEU A 198 2.98 -1.40 -14.27
N PHE A 199 2.33 -0.82 -13.26
CA PHE A 199 0.91 -0.48 -13.27
C PHE A 199 0.70 1.01 -12.92
N PRO A 200 0.96 1.95 -13.86
CA PRO A 200 1.01 3.39 -13.57
C PRO A 200 -0.28 4.00 -12.98
N TYR A 201 -1.40 3.30 -13.11
CA TYR A 201 -2.71 3.66 -12.59
C TYR A 201 -2.95 3.16 -11.13
N THR A 202 -1.92 2.61 -10.50
CA THR A 202 -1.94 2.10 -9.12
C THR A 202 -0.89 2.80 -8.25
N LEU A 203 -1.13 2.82 -6.94
CA LEU A 203 -0.08 3.09 -5.96
C LEU A 203 0.32 1.78 -5.29
N GLN A 204 1.62 1.62 -5.12
CA GLN A 204 2.27 0.48 -4.54
C GLN A 204 2.82 0.82 -3.16
N VAL A 205 2.51 -0.04 -2.19
CA VAL A 205 3.15 -0.06 -0.87
C VAL A 205 4.08 -1.26 -0.76
N CYS A 206 5.10 -1.15 0.08
CA CYS A 206 6.03 -2.22 0.39
C CYS A 206 5.78 -2.69 1.84
N LEU A 207 5.45 -3.97 2.00
CA LEU A 207 5.11 -4.60 3.27
C LEU A 207 6.19 -5.60 3.66
N ASN A 208 6.71 -5.47 4.88
CA ASN A 208 7.78 -6.32 5.42
C ASN A 208 7.39 -7.03 6.72
N SER A 209 6.14 -6.86 7.16
CA SER A 209 5.66 -7.37 8.44
C SER A 209 4.29 -8.01 8.26
N ARG A 210 4.07 -9.07 9.03
CA ARG A 210 2.81 -9.81 9.09
C ARG A 210 1.68 -8.95 9.64
N GLU A 211 1.96 -8.23 10.71
CA GLU A 211 0.99 -7.39 11.43
C GLU A 211 0.49 -6.25 10.52
N VAL A 212 1.38 -5.66 9.74
CA VAL A 212 1.02 -4.63 8.76
C VAL A 212 0.15 -5.24 7.67
N LEU A 213 0.49 -6.43 7.18
CA LEU A 213 -0.26 -7.11 6.13
C LEU A 213 -1.69 -7.47 6.56
N GLU A 214 -1.82 -8.02 7.77
CA GLU A 214 -3.10 -8.38 8.40
C GLU A 214 -4.00 -7.17 8.65
N GLU A 215 -3.45 -5.97 8.70
CA GLU A 215 -4.20 -4.72 8.79
C GLU A 215 -4.54 -4.15 7.39
N PHE A 216 -3.56 -4.15 6.49
CA PHE A 216 -3.65 -3.49 5.19
C PHE A 216 -4.55 -4.25 4.20
N ILE A 217 -4.34 -5.56 4.05
CA ILE A 217 -5.08 -6.37 3.06
C ILE A 217 -6.58 -6.37 3.37
N PRO A 218 -7.04 -6.65 4.60
CA PRO A 218 -8.47 -6.67 4.88
C PRO A 218 -9.14 -5.30 4.69
N LYS A 219 -8.47 -4.19 5.02
CA LYS A 219 -9.02 -2.85 4.81
C LYS A 219 -9.33 -2.61 3.34
N PHE A 220 -8.35 -2.80 2.45
CA PHE A 220 -8.51 -2.49 1.04
C PHE A 220 -9.27 -3.57 0.26
N ALA A 221 -9.14 -4.83 0.63
CA ALA A 221 -9.96 -5.90 0.05
C ALA A 221 -11.45 -5.67 0.33
N LYS A 222 -11.81 -5.22 1.54
CA LYS A 222 -13.19 -4.87 1.88
C LYS A 222 -13.71 -3.74 0.99
N ILE A 223 -12.97 -2.65 0.87
CA ILE A 223 -13.33 -1.51 0.00
C ILE A 223 -13.53 -1.97 -1.45
N LEU A 224 -12.59 -2.77 -1.97
CA LEU A 224 -12.65 -3.34 -3.31
C LEU A 224 -13.84 -4.29 -3.53
N ILE A 225 -14.27 -5.01 -2.50
CA ILE A 225 -15.48 -5.84 -2.56
C ILE A 225 -16.73 -4.95 -2.52
N GLU A 226 -16.72 -3.85 -1.78
CA GLU A 226 -17.88 -2.97 -1.57
C GLU A 226 -18.09 -1.93 -2.69
N GLU A 227 -17.04 -1.54 -3.44
CA GLU A 227 -17.17 -0.70 -4.64
C GLU A 227 -17.92 -1.46 -5.77
N GLU A 228 -19.09 -0.93 -6.18
CA GLU A 228 -19.90 -1.35 -7.34
C GLU A 228 -19.63 -0.52 -8.60
#